data_AF-A0A846W3E3-F1
#
_entry.id   AF-A0A846W3E3-F1
#
_cell.length_a   1.000
_cell.length_b   1.000
_cell.length_c   1.000
_cell.angle_alpha   90.00
_cell.angle_beta   90.00
_cell.angle_gamma   90.00
#
_symmetry.space_group_name_H-M   'P 1'
#
loop_
_entity.id
_entity.type
_entity.pdbx_description
1 polymer ?
#
loop_
_entity_poly.entity_id
_entity_poly.type
_entity_poly.pdbx_seq_one_letter_code
_entity_poly.pdbx_strand_id
1 'polypeptide(L)'
;MAATGRTSDGDDDQLAAGYAAYQRGDVLGALEIFERAAQDAPPRLRSAALINAASMADELGEHRRSVGLMRTALAVLPADAARQRPAALVNLSQAYQHLGELDSAQETLEEARSLLADGTDQGLLPVACLLSLTAVALHRQQWARAHELAAESLDVTRRLAPELIGHPLMNLAAASFEIGRRELAVDFARQALAAFEAAGDAAAVAETQQNLAIMFVRSGRYDDAEEPLGASQGFFEGAELEHRAGIGAKTYGYLAESRGDFDTARTRYRHALDRFDKAGAVLDAADVRLRLATVAAAEDDLALAEELLAMSFEVYAEHGLGMHCAQLDYWHAELLHRTIAADAHPDPATLSRALTLAVPAALAIDAVRHTLPNGNQREHWHRTVAEPAMRLAFQCAARTGDGQLVADLIDSRCAGTALDVESVIEPRSATLEFELLDPPASDDSAPALHLGTALADVAAAAGIRIAPPPRLSDRGRILLSDYISHAEQRYGRLIRDHRVIAL
;
A
#
# COMPACT_ATOMS: atom_id res chain seq x y z
N MET A 1 -10.99 35.57 -4.53
CA MET A 1 -11.92 36.71 -4.66
C MET A 1 -11.59 37.52 -5.91
N ALA A 2 -12.60 37.75 -6.74
CA ALA A 2 -12.81 38.73 -7.82
C ALA A 2 -11.78 38.94 -8.96
N ALA A 3 -12.16 38.51 -10.18
CA ALA A 3 -11.93 39.24 -11.43
C ALA A 3 -13.14 39.04 -12.37
N THR A 4 -13.65 40.16 -12.86
CA THR A 4 -15.00 40.42 -13.41
C THR A 4 -15.24 39.94 -14.85
N GLY A 5 -16.29 39.15 -15.03
CA GLY A 5 -17.18 39.22 -16.19
C GLY A 5 -18.59 39.08 -15.65
N ARG A 6 -19.47 40.08 -15.90
CA ARG A 6 -20.86 40.10 -15.39
C ARG A 6 -21.57 38.78 -15.73
N THR A 7 -21.58 37.85 -14.79
CA THR A 7 -22.59 36.79 -14.67
C THR A 7 -23.91 37.49 -14.35
N SER A 8 -25.01 37.00 -14.89
CA SER A 8 -26.30 37.59 -14.56
C SER A 8 -26.55 37.35 -13.07
N ASP A 9 -27.15 38.29 -12.34
CA ASP A 9 -27.39 38.16 -10.88
C ASP A 9 -28.08 36.82 -10.53
N GLY A 10 -28.86 36.24 -11.45
CA GLY A 10 -29.50 34.93 -11.30
C GLY A 10 -28.59 33.70 -11.43
N ASP A 11 -27.47 33.78 -12.15
CA ASP A 11 -26.47 32.69 -12.24
C ASP A 11 -25.73 32.52 -10.90
N ASP A 12 -25.45 33.64 -10.24
CA ASP A 12 -24.78 33.68 -8.93
C ASP A 12 -25.74 33.23 -7.81
N ASP A 13 -27.04 33.56 -7.90
CA ASP A 13 -28.06 33.15 -6.94
C ASP A 13 -28.26 31.62 -6.88
N GLN A 14 -28.20 30.93 -8.02
CA GLN A 14 -28.36 29.47 -8.08
C GLN A 14 -27.17 28.73 -7.44
N LEU A 15 -25.94 29.19 -7.70
CA LEU A 15 -24.76 28.64 -7.04
C LEU A 15 -24.76 28.98 -5.54
N ALA A 16 -25.16 30.20 -5.17
CA ALA A 16 -25.28 30.62 -3.78
C ALA A 16 -26.25 29.76 -2.98
N ALA A 17 -27.38 29.34 -3.57
CA ALA A 17 -28.32 28.41 -2.93
C ALA A 17 -27.68 27.04 -2.62
N GLY A 18 -26.89 26.50 -3.56
CA GLY A 18 -26.15 25.25 -3.36
C GLY A 18 -25.10 25.39 -2.26
N TYR A 19 -24.31 26.46 -2.26
CA TYR A 19 -23.36 26.74 -1.18
C TYR A 19 -24.05 26.93 0.17
N ALA A 20 -25.20 27.59 0.21
CA ALA A 20 -25.95 27.77 1.44
C ALA A 20 -26.51 26.44 1.98
N ALA A 21 -26.94 25.53 1.12
CA ALA A 21 -27.31 24.17 1.52
C ALA A 21 -26.12 23.41 2.12
N TYR A 22 -24.98 23.46 1.43
CA TYR A 22 -23.75 22.84 1.91
C TYR A 22 -23.29 23.38 3.27
N GLN A 23 -23.33 24.71 3.46
CA GLN A 23 -23.00 25.35 4.74
C GLN A 23 -23.93 24.94 5.90
N ARG A 24 -25.13 24.44 5.61
CA ARG A 24 -26.05 23.88 6.61
C ARG A 24 -25.82 22.38 6.87
N GLY A 25 -24.84 21.76 6.20
CA GLY A 25 -24.55 20.33 6.25
C GLY A 25 -25.44 19.48 5.34
N ASP A 26 -26.26 20.10 4.48
CA ASP A 26 -27.13 19.39 3.54
C ASP A 26 -26.40 19.14 2.22
N VAL A 27 -25.47 18.17 2.24
CA VAL A 27 -24.63 17.81 1.08
C VAL A 27 -25.47 17.25 -0.08
N LEU A 28 -26.47 16.42 0.24
CA LEU A 28 -27.38 15.87 -0.77
C LEU A 28 -28.25 16.96 -1.40
N GLY A 29 -28.82 17.86 -0.61
CA GLY A 29 -29.56 19.01 -1.14
C GLY A 29 -28.69 19.95 -1.96
N ALA A 30 -27.43 20.18 -1.54
CA ALA A 30 -26.47 20.94 -2.32
C ALA A 30 -26.18 20.28 -3.69
N LEU A 31 -25.96 18.96 -3.72
CA LEU A 31 -25.79 18.18 -4.95
C LEU A 31 -26.98 18.37 -5.90
N GLU A 32 -28.21 18.17 -5.42
CA GLU A 32 -29.42 18.33 -6.23
C GLU A 32 -29.58 19.75 -6.79
N ILE A 33 -29.25 20.77 -5.99
CA ILE A 33 -29.31 22.17 -6.41
C ILE A 33 -28.29 22.44 -7.51
N PHE A 34 -27.04 21.98 -7.36
CA PHE A 34 -26.00 22.18 -8.37
C PHE A 34 -26.32 21.42 -9.67
N GLU A 35 -26.83 20.19 -9.60
CA GLU A 35 -27.25 19.46 -10.80
C GLU A 35 -28.39 20.18 -11.54
N ARG A 36 -29.34 20.75 -10.79
CA ARG A 36 -30.42 21.55 -11.38
C ARG A 36 -29.89 22.85 -12.00
N ALA A 37 -28.96 23.52 -11.33
CA ALA A 37 -28.31 24.73 -11.85
C ALA A 37 -27.46 24.45 -13.11
N ALA A 38 -27.04 23.21 -13.35
CA ALA A 38 -26.34 22.81 -14.56
C ALA A 38 -27.27 22.55 -15.76
N GLN A 39 -28.57 22.32 -15.54
CA GLN A 39 -29.54 22.02 -16.59
C GLN A 39 -29.82 23.25 -17.44
N ASP A 40 -29.62 23.13 -18.75
CA ASP A 40 -29.83 24.20 -19.75
C ASP A 40 -29.11 25.54 -19.47
N ALA A 41 -28.11 25.50 -18.58
CA ALA A 41 -27.31 26.66 -18.21
C ALA A 41 -26.26 27.02 -19.28
N PRO A 42 -25.88 28.31 -19.36
CA PRO A 42 -24.78 28.74 -20.22
C PRO A 42 -23.46 28.05 -19.81
N PRO A 43 -22.50 27.84 -20.75
CA PRO A 43 -21.32 26.99 -20.51
C PRO A 43 -20.54 27.26 -19.23
N ARG A 44 -20.36 28.54 -18.85
CA ARG A 44 -19.64 28.92 -17.61
C ARG A 44 -20.37 28.55 -16.33
N LEU A 45 -21.67 28.85 -16.24
CA LEU A 45 -22.48 28.45 -15.09
C LEU A 45 -22.58 26.93 -15.03
N ARG A 46 -22.82 26.30 -16.18
CA ARG A 46 -22.92 24.84 -16.32
C ARG A 46 -21.66 24.13 -15.85
N SER A 47 -20.47 24.57 -16.27
CA SER A 47 -19.21 23.96 -15.84
C SER A 47 -18.98 24.13 -14.34
N ALA A 48 -19.24 25.33 -13.78
CA ALA A 48 -19.10 25.59 -12.35
C ALA A 48 -20.07 24.74 -11.50
N ALA A 49 -21.34 24.67 -11.90
CA ALA A 49 -22.36 23.87 -11.26
C ALA A 49 -22.00 22.37 -11.29
N LEU A 50 -21.51 21.86 -12.43
CA LEU A 50 -21.07 20.47 -12.54
C LEU A 50 -19.83 20.14 -11.69
N ILE A 51 -18.86 21.06 -11.57
CA ILE A 51 -17.69 20.87 -10.68
C ILE A 51 -18.13 20.78 -9.22
N ASN A 52 -19.04 21.65 -8.80
CA ASN A 52 -19.57 21.62 -7.44
C ASN A 52 -20.41 20.37 -7.19
N ALA A 53 -21.30 20.00 -8.11
CA ALA A 53 -22.06 18.75 -8.05
C ALA A 53 -21.13 17.53 -7.94
N ALA A 54 -20.06 17.48 -8.76
CA ALA A 54 -19.08 16.40 -8.67
C ALA A 54 -18.41 16.34 -7.29
N SER A 55 -18.08 17.50 -6.71
CA SER A 55 -17.47 17.57 -5.36
C SER A 55 -18.43 17.06 -4.28
N MET A 56 -19.72 17.42 -4.34
CA MET A 56 -20.73 16.90 -3.41
C MET A 56 -20.97 15.40 -3.59
N ALA A 57 -21.00 14.91 -4.83
CA ALA A 57 -21.13 13.48 -5.11
C ALA A 57 -19.93 12.70 -4.55
N ASP A 58 -18.71 13.24 -4.65
CA ASP A 58 -17.51 12.62 -4.08
C ASP A 58 -17.56 12.56 -2.55
N GLU A 59 -17.99 13.64 -1.89
CA GLU A 59 -18.17 13.70 -0.44
C GLU A 59 -19.23 12.71 0.08
N LEU A 60 -20.26 12.44 -0.73
CA LEU A 60 -21.28 11.42 -0.44
C LEU A 60 -20.80 9.98 -0.73
N GLY A 61 -19.56 9.78 -1.20
CA GLY A 61 -19.02 8.47 -1.58
C GLY A 61 -19.45 7.99 -2.97
N GLU A 62 -20.16 8.82 -3.75
CA GLU A 62 -20.59 8.52 -5.12
C GLU A 62 -19.46 8.80 -6.13
N HIS A 63 -18.26 8.25 -5.89
CA HIS A 63 -17.04 8.56 -6.64
C HIS A 63 -17.17 8.34 -8.16
N ARG A 64 -17.86 7.27 -8.61
CA ARG A 64 -18.13 7.05 -10.05
C ARG A 64 -18.99 8.14 -10.66
N ARG A 65 -19.98 8.66 -9.92
CA ARG A 65 -20.82 9.76 -10.37
C ARG A 65 -20.02 11.05 -10.41
N SER A 66 -19.18 11.31 -9.40
CA SER A 66 -18.24 12.43 -9.39
C SER A 66 -17.36 12.45 -10.64
N VAL A 67 -16.75 11.30 -11.00
CA VAL A 67 -15.97 11.17 -12.25
C VAL A 67 -16.81 11.54 -13.48
N GLY A 68 -18.04 11.03 -13.59
CA GLY A 68 -18.93 11.34 -14.72
C GLY A 68 -19.27 12.84 -14.82
N LEU A 69 -19.62 13.46 -13.69
CA LEU A 69 -19.92 14.89 -13.60
C LEU A 69 -18.70 15.74 -13.94
N MET A 70 -17.52 15.39 -13.42
CA MET A 70 -16.28 16.14 -13.65
C MET A 70 -15.79 16.04 -15.09
N ARG A 71 -15.88 14.85 -15.73
CA ARG A 71 -15.59 14.69 -17.16
C ARG A 71 -16.55 15.52 -18.03
N THR A 72 -17.83 15.58 -17.66
CA THR A 72 -18.81 16.42 -18.33
C THR A 72 -18.48 17.90 -18.16
N ALA A 73 -18.09 18.32 -16.95
CA ALA A 73 -17.66 19.69 -16.67
C ALA A 73 -16.46 20.10 -17.51
N LEU A 74 -15.42 19.26 -17.58
CA LEU A 74 -14.21 19.50 -18.38
C LEU A 74 -14.49 19.60 -19.88
N ALA A 75 -15.49 18.88 -20.39
CA ALA A 75 -15.89 18.90 -21.80
C ALA A 75 -16.64 20.18 -22.20
N VAL A 76 -17.40 20.78 -21.27
CA VAL A 76 -18.14 22.04 -21.51
C VAL A 76 -17.39 23.27 -21.02
N LEU A 77 -16.22 23.07 -20.39
CA LEU A 77 -15.40 24.13 -19.84
C LEU A 77 -14.90 25.06 -20.97
N PRO A 78 -15.15 26.37 -20.91
CA PRO A 78 -14.69 27.31 -21.92
C PRO A 78 -13.17 27.34 -22.06
N ALA A 79 -12.68 27.52 -23.29
CA ALA A 79 -11.23 27.54 -23.58
C ALA A 79 -10.47 28.67 -22.87
N ASP A 80 -11.17 29.76 -22.51
CA ASP A 80 -10.62 30.90 -21.78
C ASP A 80 -10.62 30.71 -20.25
N ALA A 81 -11.14 29.58 -19.74
CA ALA A 81 -11.18 29.26 -18.31
C ALA A 81 -9.86 28.64 -17.81
N ALA A 82 -8.73 29.27 -18.13
CA ALA A 82 -7.38 28.74 -17.91
C ALA A 82 -7.06 28.32 -16.46
N ARG A 83 -7.71 28.94 -15.46
CA ARG A 83 -7.56 28.57 -14.03
C ARG A 83 -8.48 27.44 -13.59
N GLN A 84 -9.63 27.26 -14.23
CA GLN A 84 -10.61 26.26 -13.80
C GLN A 84 -10.24 24.85 -14.28
N ARG A 85 -9.54 24.74 -15.43
CA ARG A 85 -9.19 23.44 -16.00
C ARG A 85 -8.22 22.66 -15.11
N PRO A 86 -7.07 23.21 -14.65
CA PRO A 86 -6.17 22.46 -13.76
C PRO A 86 -6.84 22.08 -12.43
N ALA A 87 -7.65 22.98 -11.86
CA ALA A 87 -8.40 22.69 -10.63
C ALA A 87 -9.39 21.53 -10.81
N ALA A 88 -10.16 21.53 -11.90
CA ALA A 88 -11.08 20.43 -12.21
C ALA A 88 -10.35 19.10 -12.46
N LEU A 89 -9.17 19.12 -13.09
CA LEU A 89 -8.33 17.94 -13.25
C LEU A 89 -7.81 17.41 -11.91
N VAL A 90 -7.36 18.29 -11.00
CA VAL A 90 -6.96 17.88 -9.64
C VAL A 90 -8.13 17.22 -8.91
N ASN A 91 -9.34 17.79 -8.96
CA ASN A 91 -10.52 17.20 -8.33
C ASN A 91 -10.93 15.87 -9.01
N LEU A 92 -10.85 15.77 -10.34
CA LEU A 92 -11.07 14.51 -11.05
C LEU A 92 -10.12 13.41 -10.57
N SER A 93 -8.84 13.76 -10.36
CA SER A 93 -7.84 12.82 -9.88
C SER A 93 -8.12 12.30 -8.46
N GLN A 94 -8.77 13.11 -7.60
CA GLN A 94 -9.18 12.67 -6.26
C GLN A 94 -10.28 11.61 -6.35
N ALA A 95 -11.30 11.83 -7.18
CA ALA A 95 -12.33 10.82 -7.42
C ALA A 95 -11.76 9.52 -8.03
N TYR A 96 -10.78 9.62 -8.93
CA TYR A 96 -10.06 8.43 -9.43
C TYR A 96 -9.26 7.72 -8.35
N GLN A 97 -8.60 8.45 -7.44
CA GLN A 97 -7.91 7.86 -6.29
C GLN A 97 -8.86 7.10 -5.37
N HIS A 98 -10.04 7.66 -5.06
CA HIS A 98 -11.07 6.98 -4.27
C HIS A 98 -11.60 5.70 -4.94
N LEU A 99 -11.61 5.63 -6.27
CA LEU A 99 -11.96 4.43 -7.03
C LEU A 99 -10.82 3.42 -7.18
N GLY A 100 -9.59 3.77 -6.77
CA GLY A 100 -8.39 2.97 -7.02
C GLY A 100 -7.91 3.00 -8.48
N GLU A 101 -8.45 3.90 -9.31
CA GLU A 101 -8.04 4.09 -10.71
C GLU A 101 -6.76 4.94 -10.81
N LEU A 102 -5.66 4.43 -10.25
CA LEU A 102 -4.41 5.18 -10.07
C LEU A 102 -3.69 5.55 -11.39
N ASP A 103 -3.92 4.81 -12.48
CA ASP A 103 -3.45 5.17 -13.83
C ASP A 103 -4.16 6.44 -14.31
N SER A 104 -5.49 6.44 -14.30
CA SER A 104 -6.32 7.58 -14.68
C SER A 104 -6.01 8.81 -13.81
N ALA A 105 -5.81 8.63 -12.50
CA ALA A 105 -5.45 9.70 -11.58
C ALA A 105 -4.09 10.34 -11.96
N GLN A 106 -3.08 9.51 -12.25
CA GLN A 106 -1.75 9.98 -12.64
C GLN A 106 -1.80 10.76 -13.96
N GLU A 107 -2.41 10.19 -15.01
CA GLU A 107 -2.54 10.85 -16.32
C GLU A 107 -3.23 12.21 -16.21
N THR A 108 -4.32 12.27 -15.45
CA THR A 108 -5.10 13.50 -15.22
C THR A 108 -4.26 14.56 -14.51
N LEU A 109 -3.47 14.17 -13.51
CA LEU A 109 -2.60 15.08 -12.78
C LEU A 109 -1.38 15.53 -13.60
N GLU A 110 -0.84 14.69 -14.46
CA GLU A 110 0.22 15.07 -15.40
C GLU A 110 -0.28 16.09 -16.44
N GLU A 111 -1.52 15.95 -16.92
CA GLU A 111 -2.20 17.00 -17.72
C GLU A 111 -2.30 18.31 -16.93
N ALA A 112 -2.78 18.25 -15.68
CA ALA A 112 -2.90 19.42 -14.82
C ALA A 112 -1.53 20.10 -14.60
N ARG A 113 -0.48 19.31 -14.33
CA ARG A 113 0.89 19.81 -14.13
C ARG A 113 1.43 20.51 -15.37
N SER A 114 1.19 19.96 -16.56
CA SER A 114 1.58 20.58 -17.83
C SER A 114 0.93 21.95 -18.01
N LEU A 115 -0.37 22.07 -17.75
CA LEU A 115 -1.10 23.33 -17.83
C LEU A 115 -0.63 24.37 -16.80
N LEU A 116 -0.19 23.91 -15.63
CA LEU A 116 0.31 24.78 -14.56
C LEU A 116 1.72 25.32 -14.87
N ALA A 117 2.53 24.61 -15.66
CA ALA A 117 3.87 25.04 -16.03
C ALA A 117 3.87 26.31 -16.90
N ASP A 118 2.84 26.48 -17.74
CA ASP A 118 2.71 27.61 -18.67
C ASP A 118 1.96 28.82 -18.09
N GLY A 119 1.49 28.74 -16.83
CA GLY A 119 0.64 29.75 -16.20
C GLY A 119 1.39 30.72 -15.29
N THR A 120 1.10 32.02 -15.38
CA THR A 120 1.75 33.07 -14.57
C THR A 120 1.02 33.46 -13.28
N ASP A 121 -0.19 32.92 -13.01
CA ASP A 121 -0.98 33.19 -11.78
C ASP A 121 -1.86 31.98 -11.40
N GLN A 122 -1.26 30.98 -10.74
CA GLN A 122 -1.91 29.70 -10.40
C GLN A 122 -2.15 29.49 -8.90
N GLY A 123 -1.82 30.48 -8.05
CA GLY A 123 -1.99 30.40 -6.60
C GLY A 123 -1.39 29.11 -6.01
N LEU A 124 -2.21 28.36 -5.26
CA LEU A 124 -1.79 27.12 -4.60
C LEU A 124 -2.02 25.85 -5.43
N LEU A 125 -2.55 25.95 -6.66
CA LEU A 125 -2.82 24.77 -7.50
C LEU A 125 -1.56 23.94 -7.82
N PRO A 126 -0.36 24.54 -8.07
CA PRO A 126 0.87 23.75 -8.22
C PRO A 126 1.21 22.91 -6.99
N VAL A 127 0.97 23.44 -5.78
CA VAL A 127 1.18 22.70 -4.53
C VAL A 127 0.22 21.53 -4.44
N ALA A 128 -1.08 21.77 -4.62
CA ALA A 128 -2.11 20.73 -4.57
C ALA A 128 -1.88 19.63 -5.62
N CYS A 129 -1.54 20.00 -6.86
CA CYS A 129 -1.23 19.06 -7.93
C CYS A 129 -0.02 18.17 -7.61
N LEU A 130 1.07 18.77 -7.11
CA LEU A 130 2.28 18.01 -6.75
C LEU A 130 2.06 17.10 -5.53
N LEU A 131 1.29 17.55 -4.53
CA LEU A 131 0.93 16.72 -3.39
C LEU A 131 0.10 15.50 -3.82
N SER A 132 -0.91 15.71 -4.67
CA SER A 132 -1.73 14.61 -5.21
C SER A 132 -0.91 13.67 -6.10
N LEU A 133 -0.02 14.18 -6.96
CA LEU A 133 0.89 13.34 -7.76
C LEU A 133 1.79 12.48 -6.87
N THR A 134 2.29 13.08 -5.79
CA THR A 134 3.12 12.37 -4.82
C THR A 134 2.33 11.26 -4.14
N ALA A 135 1.10 11.55 -3.69
CA ALA A 135 0.21 10.55 -3.09
C ALA A 135 -0.07 9.39 -4.06
N VAL A 136 -0.43 9.68 -5.31
CA VAL A 136 -0.64 8.65 -6.35
C VAL A 136 0.63 7.81 -6.55
N ALA A 137 1.81 8.44 -6.63
CA ALA A 137 3.07 7.72 -6.76
C ALA A 137 3.36 6.83 -5.54
N LEU A 138 3.02 7.28 -4.32
CA LEU A 138 3.11 6.46 -3.10
C LEU A 138 2.14 5.28 -3.15
N HIS A 139 0.86 5.48 -3.49
CA HIS A 139 -0.13 4.39 -3.60
C HIS A 139 0.26 3.34 -4.64
N ARG A 140 0.95 3.76 -5.71
CA ARG A 140 1.49 2.88 -6.74
C ARG A 140 2.85 2.27 -6.39
N GLN A 141 3.39 2.57 -5.21
CA GLN A 141 4.72 2.15 -4.76
C GLN A 141 5.86 2.58 -5.68
N GLN A 142 5.70 3.70 -6.40
CA GLN A 142 6.75 4.30 -7.21
C GLN A 142 7.66 5.17 -6.32
N TRP A 143 8.27 4.60 -5.29
CA TRP A 143 8.82 5.37 -4.17
C TRP A 143 9.89 6.39 -4.55
N ALA A 144 10.75 6.07 -5.52
CA ALA A 144 11.74 7.04 -6.00
C ALA A 144 11.10 8.22 -6.75
N ARG A 145 10.10 7.95 -7.59
CA ARG A 145 9.32 9.00 -8.25
C ARG A 145 8.54 9.82 -7.22
N ALA A 146 7.97 9.17 -6.21
CA ALA A 146 7.32 9.84 -5.09
C ALA A 146 8.29 10.73 -4.33
N HIS A 147 9.52 10.28 -4.07
CA HIS A 147 10.56 11.09 -3.43
C HIS A 147 10.92 12.33 -4.27
N GLU A 148 11.11 12.18 -5.59
CA GLU A 148 11.35 13.31 -6.50
C GLU A 148 10.20 14.32 -6.50
N LEU A 149 8.96 13.82 -6.63
CA LEU A 149 7.75 14.64 -6.59
C LEU A 149 7.57 15.35 -5.25
N ALA A 150 7.85 14.66 -4.14
CA ALA A 150 7.76 15.23 -2.80
C ALA A 150 8.82 16.33 -2.58
N ALA A 151 10.03 16.15 -3.11
CA ALA A 151 11.08 17.17 -3.08
C ALA A 151 10.71 18.40 -3.93
N GLU A 152 10.19 18.18 -5.14
CA GLU A 152 9.66 19.26 -5.99
C GLU A 152 8.49 19.99 -5.30
N SER A 153 7.57 19.24 -4.71
CA SER A 153 6.44 19.76 -3.95
C SER A 153 6.90 20.61 -2.77
N LEU A 154 7.91 20.17 -2.01
CA LEU A 154 8.48 20.92 -0.90
C LEU A 154 9.04 22.27 -1.35
N ASP A 155 9.81 22.29 -2.45
CA ASP A 155 10.42 23.51 -2.97
C ASP A 155 9.38 24.50 -3.48
N VAL A 156 8.33 24.02 -4.15
CA VAL A 156 7.20 24.85 -4.59
C VAL A 156 6.42 25.38 -3.38
N THR A 157 6.12 24.53 -2.41
CA THR A 157 5.36 24.88 -1.20
C THR A 157 6.10 25.92 -0.37
N ARG A 158 7.41 25.78 -0.17
CA ARG A 158 8.24 26.80 0.51
C ARG A 158 8.12 28.19 -0.10
N ARG A 159 7.95 28.30 -1.42
CA ARG A 159 7.83 29.58 -2.12
C ARG A 159 6.42 30.15 -2.10
N LEU A 160 5.39 29.29 -2.18
CA LEU A 160 4.01 29.71 -2.40
C LEU A 160 3.12 29.66 -1.16
N ALA A 161 3.39 28.74 -0.24
CA ALA A 161 2.62 28.49 0.97
C ALA A 161 3.53 27.87 2.07
N PRO A 162 4.45 28.64 2.65
CA PRO A 162 5.37 28.13 3.67
C PRO A 162 4.68 27.50 4.88
N GLU A 163 3.42 27.86 5.16
CA GLU A 163 2.57 27.27 6.18
C GLU A 163 2.13 25.82 5.87
N LEU A 164 2.18 25.39 4.61
CA LEU A 164 1.77 24.04 4.17
C LEU A 164 2.94 23.05 3.99
N ILE A 165 4.18 23.44 4.37
CA ILE A 165 5.38 22.61 4.14
C ILE A 165 5.34 21.26 4.88
N GLY A 166 4.49 21.10 5.89
CA GLY A 166 4.33 19.83 6.62
C GLY A 166 3.91 18.68 5.70
N HIS A 167 3.00 18.90 4.75
CA HIS A 167 2.51 17.85 3.85
C HIS A 167 3.61 17.26 2.95
N PRO A 168 4.39 18.05 2.18
CA PRO A 168 5.46 17.50 1.37
C PRO A 168 6.59 16.89 2.22
N LEU A 169 6.84 17.39 3.43
CA LEU A 169 7.80 16.77 4.37
C LEU A 169 7.31 15.38 4.83
N MET A 170 6.03 15.21 5.12
CA MET A 170 5.48 13.90 5.48
C MET A 170 5.53 12.93 4.29
N ASN A 171 5.28 13.41 3.07
CA ASN A 171 5.44 12.58 1.87
C ASN A 171 6.90 12.18 1.63
N LEU A 172 7.85 13.09 1.87
CA LEU A 172 9.29 12.77 1.84
C LEU A 172 9.66 11.75 2.91
N ALA A 173 9.09 11.86 4.11
CA ALA A 173 9.30 10.89 5.18
C ALA A 173 8.77 9.51 4.79
N ALA A 174 7.54 9.42 4.28
CA ALA A 174 6.95 8.18 3.80
C ALA A 174 7.80 7.55 2.67
N ALA A 175 8.11 8.32 1.62
CA ALA A 175 8.96 7.85 0.53
C ALA A 175 10.35 7.41 1.04
N SER A 176 11.00 8.22 1.89
CA SER A 176 12.31 7.90 2.48
C SER A 176 12.29 6.63 3.32
N PHE A 177 11.21 6.39 4.06
CA PHE A 177 11.05 5.20 4.88
C PHE A 177 10.93 3.96 4.00
N GLU A 178 10.05 4.05 3.00
CA GLU A 178 9.73 2.97 2.06
C GLU A 178 10.92 2.56 1.19
N ILE A 179 11.88 3.47 1.04
CA ILE A 179 13.14 3.23 0.37
C ILE A 179 14.30 2.83 1.29
N GLY A 180 14.03 2.59 2.57
CA GLY A 180 15.03 2.09 3.55
C GLY A 180 15.92 3.17 4.18
N ARG A 181 15.72 4.45 3.85
CA ARG A 181 16.43 5.57 4.49
C ARG A 181 15.74 5.97 5.80
N ARG A 182 15.74 5.05 6.76
CA ARG A 182 14.93 5.12 8.00
C ARG A 182 15.20 6.37 8.84
N GLU A 183 16.46 6.71 9.10
CA GLU A 183 16.78 7.90 9.92
C GLU A 183 16.43 9.21 9.20
N LEU A 184 16.60 9.27 7.87
CA LEU A 184 16.18 10.41 7.06
C LEU A 184 14.65 10.56 7.07
N ALA A 185 13.91 9.46 7.04
CA ALA A 185 12.46 9.48 7.15
C ALA A 185 11.98 10.05 8.48
N VAL A 186 12.58 9.61 9.59
CA VAL A 186 12.28 10.13 10.93
C VAL A 186 12.61 11.62 11.02
N ASP A 187 13.73 12.07 10.44
CA ASP A 187 14.09 13.48 10.39
C ASP A 187 13.04 14.31 9.63
N PHE A 188 12.64 13.89 8.43
CA PHE A 188 11.57 14.57 7.68
C PHE A 188 10.24 14.57 8.42
N ALA A 189 9.86 13.48 9.08
CA ALA A 189 8.62 13.42 9.85
C ALA A 189 8.65 14.35 11.08
N ARG A 190 9.81 14.51 11.74
CA ARG A 190 9.99 15.51 12.82
C ARG A 190 9.92 16.94 12.30
N GLN A 191 10.48 17.21 11.12
CA GLN A 191 10.34 18.53 10.48
C GLN A 191 8.88 18.80 10.11
N ALA A 192 8.15 17.80 9.59
CA ALA A 192 6.73 17.90 9.31
C ALA A 192 5.91 18.20 10.58
N LEU A 193 6.20 17.49 11.66
CA LEU A 193 5.56 17.69 12.96
C LEU A 193 5.72 19.13 13.44
N ALA A 194 6.96 19.64 13.45
CA ALA A 194 7.24 21.03 13.84
C ALA A 194 6.54 22.06 12.93
N ALA A 195 6.42 21.77 11.63
CA ALA A 195 5.69 22.63 10.70
C ALA A 195 4.18 22.66 10.99
N PHE A 196 3.56 21.50 11.24
CA PHE A 196 2.14 21.42 11.59
C PHE A 196 1.84 22.04 12.96
N GLU A 197 2.73 21.88 13.94
CA GLU A 197 2.64 22.58 15.24
C GLU A 197 2.67 24.11 15.06
N ALA A 198 3.59 24.61 14.24
CA ALA A 198 3.69 26.04 13.94
C ALA A 198 2.46 26.57 13.18
N ALA A 199 1.83 25.74 12.35
CA ALA A 199 0.59 26.06 11.65
C ALA A 199 -0.67 25.93 12.55
N GLY A 200 -0.55 25.32 13.73
CA GLY A 200 -1.69 25.05 14.62
C GLY A 200 -2.63 23.94 14.12
N ASP A 201 -2.17 23.07 13.22
CA ASP A 201 -2.95 21.97 12.66
C ASP A 201 -2.88 20.74 13.58
N ALA A 202 -3.75 20.71 14.58
CA ALA A 202 -3.78 19.63 15.58
C ALA A 202 -4.04 18.24 14.97
N ALA A 203 -4.81 18.18 13.86
CA ALA A 203 -5.10 16.92 13.19
C ALA A 203 -3.84 16.39 12.48
N ALA A 204 -3.16 17.24 11.70
CA ALA A 204 -1.93 16.85 11.02
C ALA A 204 -0.79 16.54 12.01
N VAL A 205 -0.73 17.21 13.16
CA VAL A 205 0.16 16.86 14.28
C VAL A 205 -0.10 15.44 14.76
N ALA A 206 -1.35 15.09 15.08
CA ALA A 206 -1.70 13.75 15.55
C ALA A 206 -1.43 12.67 14.50
N GLU A 207 -1.74 12.93 13.22
CA GLU A 207 -1.41 12.01 12.12
C GLU A 207 0.09 11.80 11.96
N THR A 208 0.88 12.87 12.04
CA THR A 208 2.35 12.79 11.94
C THR A 208 2.94 12.01 13.11
N GLN A 209 2.42 12.20 14.32
CA GLN A 209 2.82 11.43 15.50
C GLN A 209 2.47 9.94 15.36
N GLN A 210 1.27 9.60 14.89
CA GLN A 210 0.92 8.20 14.62
C GLN A 210 1.84 7.57 13.56
N ASN A 211 2.15 8.31 12.49
CA ASN A 211 3.09 7.85 11.46
C ASN A 211 4.51 7.65 12.01
N LEU A 212 5.01 8.56 12.86
CA LEU A 212 6.29 8.40 13.55
C LEU A 212 6.32 7.14 14.42
N ALA A 213 5.27 6.90 15.21
CA ALA A 213 5.17 5.68 16.01
C ALA A 213 5.21 4.42 15.15
N ILE A 214 4.49 4.40 14.03
CA ILE A 214 4.52 3.28 13.07
C ILE A 214 5.92 3.11 12.47
N MET A 215 6.61 4.18 12.09
CA MET A 215 7.98 4.13 11.57
C MET A 215 8.95 3.57 12.60
N PHE A 216 8.81 3.96 13.88
CA PHE A 216 9.63 3.44 14.97
C PHE A 216 9.38 1.96 15.22
N VAL A 217 8.12 1.54 15.29
CA VAL A 217 7.74 0.11 15.41
C VAL A 217 8.31 -0.71 14.27
N ARG A 218 8.13 -0.25 13.02
CA ARG A 218 8.67 -0.91 11.82
C ARG A 218 10.20 -0.85 11.74
N SER A 219 10.87 -0.12 12.62
CA SER A 219 12.33 -0.07 12.71
C SER A 219 12.86 -0.80 13.96
N GLY A 220 12.01 -1.47 14.73
CA GLY A 220 12.37 -2.13 15.99
C GLY A 220 12.63 -1.17 17.16
N ARG A 221 12.37 0.14 16.99
CA ARG A 221 12.59 1.20 17.99
C ARG A 221 11.36 1.35 18.88
N TYR A 222 11.01 0.31 19.63
CA TYR A 222 9.74 0.25 20.36
C TYR A 222 9.55 1.33 21.42
N ASP A 223 10.61 1.70 22.13
CA ASP A 223 10.53 2.72 23.18
C ASP A 223 10.31 4.13 22.60
N ASP A 224 10.90 4.43 21.44
CA ASP A 224 10.69 5.70 20.74
C ASP A 224 9.27 5.85 20.20
N ALA A 225 8.53 4.75 20.05
CA ALA A 225 7.17 4.76 19.53
C ALA A 225 6.12 5.16 20.57
N GLU A 226 6.39 5.02 21.88
CA GLU A 226 5.37 5.16 22.92
C GLU A 226 4.79 6.57 23.03
N GLU A 227 5.67 7.57 23.11
CA GLU A 227 5.30 8.97 23.28
C GLU A 227 4.47 9.50 22.09
N PRO A 228 4.94 9.39 20.83
CA PRO A 228 4.14 9.84 19.69
C PRO A 228 2.85 9.02 19.51
N LEU A 229 2.85 7.72 19.84
CA LEU A 229 1.64 6.92 19.79
C LEU A 229 0.60 7.40 20.82
N GLY A 230 1.02 7.69 22.05
CA GLY A 230 0.13 8.18 23.10
C GLY A 230 -0.46 9.55 22.80
N ALA A 231 0.36 10.46 22.28
CA ALA A 231 -0.10 11.79 21.88
C ALA A 231 -1.14 11.72 20.75
N SER A 232 -0.87 10.92 19.71
CA SER A 232 -1.81 10.76 18.59
C SER A 232 -3.11 10.06 18.99
N GLN A 233 -3.04 9.02 19.84
CA GLN A 233 -4.21 8.26 20.26
C GLN A 233 -5.21 9.12 21.05
N GLY A 234 -4.71 9.99 21.95
CA GLY A 234 -5.56 10.90 22.72
C GLY A 234 -6.37 11.84 21.82
N PHE A 235 -5.79 12.31 20.71
CA PHE A 235 -6.50 13.11 19.72
C PHE A 235 -7.57 12.30 18.99
N PHE A 236 -7.23 11.14 18.43
CA PHE A 236 -8.16 10.34 17.62
C PHE A 236 -9.34 9.78 18.43
N GLU A 237 -9.10 9.38 19.67
CA GLU A 237 -10.19 8.93 20.55
C GLU A 237 -11.11 10.09 20.96
N GLY A 238 -10.56 11.28 21.25
CA GLY A 238 -11.35 12.46 21.59
C GLY A 238 -12.14 13.03 20.40
N ALA A 239 -11.65 12.84 19.18
CA ALA A 239 -12.31 13.24 17.94
C ALA A 239 -13.22 12.15 17.34
N GLU A 240 -13.39 11.01 18.02
CA GLU A 240 -14.19 9.85 17.55
C GLU A 240 -13.79 9.35 16.15
N LEU A 241 -12.50 9.45 15.81
CA LEU A 241 -11.95 9.01 14.53
C LEU A 241 -11.63 7.51 14.59
N GLU A 242 -12.67 6.68 14.49
CA GLU A 242 -12.64 5.22 14.70
C GLU A 242 -11.48 4.51 13.97
N HIS A 243 -11.31 4.75 12.66
CA HIS A 243 -10.26 4.10 11.88
C HIS A 243 -8.85 4.45 12.40
N ARG A 244 -8.58 5.73 12.67
CA ARG A 244 -7.29 6.20 13.19
C ARG A 244 -7.03 5.68 14.61
N ALA A 245 -8.04 5.66 15.46
CA ALA A 245 -7.96 5.08 16.79
C ALA A 245 -7.70 3.56 16.74
N GLY A 246 -8.28 2.87 15.74
CA GLY A 246 -8.02 1.45 15.46
C GLY A 246 -6.56 1.18 15.06
N ILE A 247 -5.97 2.02 14.20
CA ILE A 247 -4.55 1.95 13.84
C ILE A 247 -3.68 2.08 15.10
N GLY A 248 -3.94 3.08 15.95
CA GLY A 248 -3.16 3.27 17.17
C GLY A 248 -3.31 2.12 18.17
N ALA A 249 -4.51 1.57 18.33
CA ALA A 249 -4.75 0.38 19.16
C ALA A 249 -4.00 -0.86 18.61
N LYS A 250 -3.98 -1.06 17.28
CA LYS A 250 -3.19 -2.11 16.61
C LYS A 250 -1.70 -1.94 16.91
N THR A 251 -1.18 -0.71 16.81
CA THR A 251 0.24 -0.42 17.10
C THR A 251 0.58 -0.65 18.57
N TYR A 252 -0.30 -0.28 19.52
CA TYR A 252 -0.12 -0.62 20.93
C TYR A 252 -0.12 -2.12 21.19
N GLY A 253 -0.99 -2.86 20.49
CA GLY A 253 -1.00 -4.32 20.55
C GLY A 253 0.31 -4.92 20.09
N TYR A 254 0.89 -4.39 19.01
CA TYR A 254 2.19 -4.81 18.52
C TYR A 254 3.32 -4.53 19.51
N LEU A 255 3.33 -3.34 20.14
CA LEU A 255 4.32 -3.00 21.18
C LEU A 255 4.25 -3.91 22.40
N ALA A 256 3.04 -4.30 22.82
CA ALA A 256 2.87 -5.24 23.92
C ALA A 256 3.32 -6.65 23.52
N GLU A 257 2.97 -7.09 22.30
CA GLU A 257 3.38 -8.39 21.76
C GLU A 257 4.90 -8.51 21.64
N SER A 258 5.59 -7.47 21.15
CA SER A 258 7.06 -7.48 21.02
C SER A 258 7.78 -7.54 22.36
N ARG A 259 7.10 -7.18 23.46
CA ARG A 259 7.58 -7.29 24.84
C ARG A 259 7.17 -8.59 25.52
N GLY A 260 6.42 -9.46 24.83
CA GLY A 260 5.87 -10.70 25.39
C GLY A 260 4.68 -10.49 26.34
N ASP A 261 4.10 -9.29 26.41
CA ASP A 261 2.88 -9.01 27.17
C ASP A 261 1.65 -9.34 26.33
N PHE A 262 1.37 -10.64 26.22
CA PHE A 262 0.29 -11.18 25.40
C PHE A 262 -1.11 -10.80 25.90
N ASP A 263 -1.28 -10.60 27.21
CA ASP A 263 -2.54 -10.15 27.79
C ASP A 263 -2.90 -8.73 27.35
N THR A 264 -1.94 -7.81 27.45
CA THR A 264 -2.11 -6.45 26.95
C THR A 264 -2.25 -6.43 25.43
N ALA A 265 -1.44 -7.21 24.70
CA ALA A 265 -1.51 -7.30 23.25
C ALA A 265 -2.90 -7.71 22.77
N ARG A 266 -3.44 -8.79 23.34
CA ARG A 266 -4.78 -9.30 23.05
C ARG A 266 -5.87 -8.27 23.32
N THR A 267 -5.77 -7.55 24.44
CA THR A 267 -6.73 -6.49 24.80
C THR A 267 -6.70 -5.36 23.78
N ARG A 268 -5.51 -4.90 23.40
CA ARG A 268 -5.31 -3.83 22.43
C ARG A 268 -5.75 -4.23 21.02
N TYR A 269 -5.45 -5.45 20.59
CA TYR A 269 -5.91 -5.96 19.30
C TYR A 269 -7.44 -6.14 19.26
N ARG A 270 -8.09 -6.61 20.31
CA ARG A 270 -9.56 -6.66 20.37
C ARG A 270 -10.18 -5.26 20.28
N HIS A 271 -9.57 -4.28 20.94
CA HIS A 271 -9.99 -2.89 20.82
C HIS A 271 -9.81 -2.36 19.39
N ALA A 272 -8.67 -2.64 18.75
CA ALA A 272 -8.44 -2.30 17.34
C ALA A 272 -9.49 -2.94 16.41
N LEU A 273 -9.83 -4.21 16.65
CA LEU A 273 -10.83 -4.94 15.86
C LEU A 273 -12.21 -4.29 15.95
N ASP A 274 -12.67 -3.94 17.15
CA ASP A 274 -13.95 -3.23 17.36
C ASP A 274 -13.98 -1.87 16.64
N ARG A 275 -12.87 -1.12 16.69
CA ARG A 275 -12.71 0.16 15.98
C ARG A 275 -12.76 -0.01 14.46
N PHE A 276 -12.07 -1.01 13.92
CA PHE A 276 -12.08 -1.28 12.49
C PHE A 276 -13.43 -1.80 11.99
N ASP A 277 -14.12 -2.63 12.78
CA ASP A 277 -15.47 -3.09 12.46
C ASP A 277 -16.47 -1.90 12.43
N LYS A 278 -16.38 -0.97 13.39
CA LYS A 278 -17.17 0.29 13.38
C LYS A 278 -16.86 1.18 12.20
N ALA A 279 -15.60 1.24 11.78
CA ALA A 279 -15.16 2.01 10.63
C ALA A 279 -15.45 1.32 9.27
N GLY A 280 -15.90 0.06 9.27
CA GLY A 280 -16.03 -0.75 8.05
C GLY A 280 -14.70 -1.10 7.38
N ALA A 281 -13.58 -1.00 8.12
CA ALA A 281 -12.23 -1.25 7.62
C ALA A 281 -11.91 -2.76 7.64
N VAL A 282 -12.56 -3.51 6.75
CA VAL A 282 -12.53 -4.98 6.73
C VAL A 282 -11.13 -5.59 6.56
N LEU A 283 -10.26 -4.95 5.77
CA LEU A 283 -8.88 -5.41 5.56
C LEU A 283 -8.03 -5.21 6.82
N ASP A 284 -8.12 -4.05 7.48
CA ASP A 284 -7.43 -3.82 8.75
C ASP A 284 -7.94 -4.74 9.86
N ALA A 285 -9.23 -5.06 9.86
CA ALA A 285 -9.79 -6.05 10.77
C ALA A 285 -9.19 -7.46 10.53
N ALA A 286 -8.95 -7.85 9.27
CA ALA A 286 -8.25 -9.09 8.94
C ALA A 286 -6.78 -9.07 9.41
N ASP A 287 -6.06 -7.96 9.22
CA ASP A 287 -4.70 -7.80 9.73
C ASP A 287 -4.64 -7.95 11.26
N VAL A 288 -5.61 -7.38 11.99
CA VAL A 288 -5.69 -7.52 13.44
C VAL A 288 -6.01 -8.95 13.86
N ARG A 289 -6.88 -9.66 13.14
CA ARG A 289 -7.17 -11.09 13.39
C ARG A 289 -5.92 -11.95 13.21
N LEU A 290 -5.10 -11.69 12.19
CA LEU A 290 -3.78 -12.34 12.02
C LEU A 290 -2.86 -12.12 13.23
N ARG A 291 -2.84 -10.91 13.80
CA ARG A 291 -2.07 -10.63 15.03
C ARG A 291 -2.67 -11.33 16.26
N LEU A 292 -3.99 -11.34 16.42
CA LEU A 292 -4.66 -12.11 17.47
C LEU A 292 -4.37 -13.60 17.36
N ALA A 293 -4.28 -14.15 16.15
CA ALA A 293 -3.90 -15.55 15.94
C ALA A 293 -2.47 -15.83 16.42
N THR A 294 -1.56 -14.88 16.20
CA THR A 294 -0.18 -14.95 16.70
C THR A 294 -0.14 -14.99 18.22
N VAL A 295 -0.94 -14.13 18.87
CA VAL A 295 -1.05 -14.10 20.33
C VAL A 295 -1.67 -15.40 20.87
N ALA A 296 -2.75 -15.88 20.25
CA ALA A 296 -3.39 -17.14 20.63
C ALA A 296 -2.44 -18.34 20.53
N ALA A 297 -1.66 -18.42 19.45
CA ALA A 297 -0.65 -19.46 19.27
C ALA A 297 0.49 -19.37 20.31
N ALA A 298 0.88 -18.17 20.73
CA ALA A 298 1.87 -17.98 21.79
C ALA A 298 1.34 -18.37 23.18
N GLU A 299 0.02 -18.35 23.37
CA GLU A 299 -0.70 -18.82 24.57
C GLU A 299 -1.12 -20.31 24.47
N ASP A 300 -0.56 -21.06 23.51
CA ASP A 300 -0.87 -22.48 23.21
C ASP A 300 -2.32 -22.76 22.77
N ASP A 301 -3.09 -21.73 22.36
CA ASP A 301 -4.44 -21.88 21.78
C ASP A 301 -4.37 -21.90 20.24
N LEU A 302 -3.85 -23.01 19.71
CA LEU A 302 -3.71 -23.19 18.27
C LEU A 302 -5.07 -23.26 17.55
N ALA A 303 -6.12 -23.76 18.21
CA ALA A 303 -7.45 -23.86 17.63
C ALA A 303 -8.03 -22.47 17.32
N LEU A 304 -7.95 -21.55 18.30
CA LEU A 304 -8.35 -20.15 18.09
C LEU A 304 -7.47 -19.46 17.04
N ALA A 305 -6.17 -19.72 17.04
CA ALA A 305 -5.26 -19.16 16.04
C ALA A 305 -5.68 -19.54 14.61
N GLU A 306 -6.00 -20.82 14.38
CA GLU A 306 -6.45 -21.33 13.09
C GLU A 306 -7.79 -20.73 12.64
N GLU A 307 -8.75 -20.56 13.56
CA GLU A 307 -10.04 -19.93 13.28
C GLU A 307 -9.84 -18.47 12.81
N LEU A 308 -9.03 -17.70 13.54
CA LEU A 308 -8.73 -16.30 13.20
C LEU A 308 -7.99 -16.16 11.86
N LEU A 309 -7.07 -17.08 11.57
CA LEU A 309 -6.38 -17.15 10.28
C LEU A 309 -7.33 -17.49 9.14
N ALA A 310 -8.26 -18.44 9.34
CA ALA A 310 -9.26 -18.79 8.34
C ALA A 310 -10.18 -17.60 8.00
N MET A 311 -10.69 -16.89 9.02
CA MET A 311 -11.48 -15.68 8.81
C MET A 311 -10.71 -14.60 8.03
N SER A 312 -9.42 -14.42 8.33
CA SER A 312 -8.59 -13.42 7.63
C SER A 312 -8.30 -13.84 6.19
N PHE A 313 -8.08 -15.14 5.95
CA PHE A 313 -7.90 -15.69 4.61
C PHE A 313 -9.14 -15.46 3.74
N GLU A 314 -10.33 -15.73 4.25
CA GLU A 314 -11.60 -15.50 3.54
C GLU A 314 -11.73 -14.04 3.09
N VAL A 315 -11.48 -13.09 4.00
CA VAL A 315 -11.50 -11.66 3.67
C VAL A 315 -10.52 -11.34 2.54
N TYR A 316 -9.26 -11.76 2.64
CA TYR A 316 -8.29 -11.48 1.57
C TYR A 316 -8.67 -12.15 0.24
N ALA A 317 -9.18 -13.38 0.27
CA ALA A 317 -9.58 -14.12 -0.92
C ALA A 317 -10.77 -13.48 -1.64
N GLU A 318 -11.80 -13.04 -0.90
CA GLU A 318 -12.96 -12.33 -1.46
C GLU A 318 -12.58 -11.01 -2.14
N HIS A 319 -11.50 -10.37 -1.67
CA HIS A 319 -10.97 -9.13 -2.25
C HIS A 319 -9.91 -9.38 -3.34
N GLY A 320 -9.67 -10.63 -3.74
CA GLY A 320 -8.70 -10.99 -4.77
C GLY A 320 -7.24 -10.77 -4.34
N LEU A 321 -6.97 -10.65 -3.03
CA LEU A 321 -5.65 -10.38 -2.46
C LEU A 321 -4.84 -11.66 -2.26
N GLY A 322 -4.66 -12.44 -3.33
CA GLY A 322 -4.01 -13.76 -3.26
C GLY A 322 -2.59 -13.77 -2.70
N MET A 323 -1.86 -12.66 -2.80
CA MET A 323 -0.54 -12.53 -2.16
C MET A 323 -0.64 -12.44 -0.62
N HIS A 324 -1.65 -11.75 -0.09
CA HIS A 324 -1.90 -11.69 1.35
C HIS A 324 -2.32 -13.07 1.86
N CYS A 325 -3.13 -13.80 1.08
CA CYS A 325 -3.45 -15.20 1.36
C CYS A 325 -2.19 -16.10 1.45
N ALA A 326 -1.24 -15.96 0.52
CA ALA A 326 0.01 -16.72 0.54
C ALA A 326 0.89 -16.36 1.74
N GLN A 327 0.97 -15.08 2.11
CA GLN A 327 1.70 -14.62 3.30
C GLN A 327 1.06 -15.14 4.59
N LEU A 328 -0.27 -15.13 4.67
CA LEU A 328 -1.03 -15.68 5.79
C LEU A 328 -0.79 -17.18 5.93
N ASP A 329 -0.84 -17.94 4.84
CA ASP A 329 -0.57 -19.38 4.88
C ASP A 329 0.89 -19.69 5.23
N TYR A 330 1.84 -18.88 4.77
CA TYR A 330 3.24 -18.96 5.22
C TYR A 330 3.32 -18.77 6.74
N TRP A 331 2.65 -17.75 7.28
CA TRP A 331 2.62 -17.50 8.72
C TRP A 331 1.92 -18.60 9.50
N HIS A 332 0.81 -19.12 8.99
CA HIS A 332 0.12 -20.27 9.59
C HIS A 332 1.04 -21.49 9.63
N ALA A 333 1.73 -21.80 8.53
CA ALA A 333 2.70 -22.88 8.49
C ALA A 333 3.85 -22.66 9.49
N GLU A 334 4.30 -21.41 9.69
CA GLU A 334 5.33 -21.06 10.67
C GLU A 334 4.85 -21.34 12.11
N LEU A 335 3.61 -20.98 12.45
CA LEU A 335 3.01 -21.29 13.75
C LEU A 335 2.91 -22.80 13.99
N LEU A 336 2.47 -23.57 13.00
CA LEU A 336 2.44 -25.04 13.06
C LEU A 336 3.86 -25.62 13.14
N HIS A 337 4.84 -25.02 12.45
CA HIS A 337 6.20 -25.52 12.48
C HIS A 337 6.83 -25.41 13.86
N ARG A 338 6.51 -24.36 14.64
CA ARG A 338 6.99 -24.23 16.03
C ARG A 338 6.51 -25.36 16.92
N THR A 339 5.26 -25.80 16.77
CA THR A 339 4.73 -26.94 17.54
C THR A 339 5.37 -28.25 17.09
N ILE A 340 5.53 -28.45 15.77
CA ILE A 340 6.23 -29.60 15.19
C ILE A 340 7.72 -29.65 15.61
N ALA A 341 8.37 -28.50 15.75
CA ALA A 341 9.78 -28.40 16.11
C ALA A 341 10.01 -28.81 17.57
N ALA A 342 9.05 -28.52 18.46
CA ALA A 342 9.09 -28.87 19.87
C ALA A 342 8.84 -30.37 20.14
N ASP A 343 8.18 -31.08 19.22
CA ASP A 343 7.89 -32.52 19.34
C ASP A 343 8.92 -33.38 18.58
N ALA A 344 9.42 -34.42 19.25
CA ALA A 344 10.31 -35.41 18.64
C ALA A 344 9.56 -36.35 17.68
N HIS A 345 8.25 -36.55 17.89
CA HIS A 345 7.39 -37.39 17.07
C HIS A 345 6.10 -36.63 16.70
N PRO A 346 6.22 -35.57 15.88
CA PRO A 346 5.10 -34.69 15.56
C PRO A 346 3.94 -35.47 14.94
N ASP A 347 2.73 -35.08 15.29
CA ASP A 347 1.51 -35.65 14.71
C ASP A 347 1.56 -35.58 13.16
N PRO A 348 1.42 -36.72 12.46
CA PRO A 348 1.45 -36.74 11.00
C PRO A 348 0.39 -35.86 10.34
N ALA A 349 -0.77 -35.67 10.98
CA ALA A 349 -1.82 -34.80 10.46
C ALA A 349 -1.39 -33.32 10.49
N THR A 350 -0.85 -32.86 11.62
CA THR A 350 -0.30 -31.51 11.80
C THR A 350 0.85 -31.24 10.83
N LEU A 351 1.76 -32.21 10.66
CA LEU A 351 2.87 -32.10 9.71
C LEU A 351 2.39 -32.01 8.25
N SER A 352 1.40 -32.83 7.87
CA SER A 352 0.77 -32.77 6.55
C SER A 352 0.12 -31.40 6.30
N ARG A 353 -0.62 -30.88 7.29
CA ARG A 353 -1.23 -29.54 7.22
C ARG A 353 -0.20 -28.42 7.08
N ALA A 354 0.89 -28.46 7.84
CA ALA A 354 1.96 -27.48 7.71
C ALA A 354 2.59 -27.51 6.30
N LEU A 355 2.73 -28.70 5.71
CA LEU A 355 3.27 -28.88 4.37
C LEU A 355 2.34 -28.35 3.27
N THR A 356 1.03 -28.63 3.36
CA THR A 356 0.03 -28.16 2.39
C THR A 356 -0.15 -26.64 2.41
N LEU A 357 0.30 -25.96 3.46
CA LEU A 357 0.37 -24.50 3.54
C LEU A 357 1.74 -23.98 3.09
N ALA A 358 2.84 -24.52 3.64
CA ALA A 358 4.19 -24.01 3.44
C ALA A 358 4.65 -24.08 1.98
N VAL A 359 4.48 -25.24 1.31
CA VAL A 359 5.00 -25.43 -0.05
C VAL A 359 4.26 -24.54 -1.05
N PRO A 360 2.91 -24.52 -1.10
CA PRO A 360 2.16 -23.59 -1.96
C PRO A 360 2.51 -22.13 -1.70
N ALA A 361 2.52 -21.70 -0.44
CA ALA A 361 2.83 -20.33 -0.07
C ALA A 361 4.23 -19.93 -0.53
N ALA A 362 5.24 -20.77 -0.28
CA ALA A 362 6.63 -20.51 -0.68
C ALA A 362 6.79 -20.39 -2.20
N LEU A 363 6.12 -21.26 -2.97
CA LEU A 363 6.12 -21.17 -4.43
C LEU A 363 5.45 -19.88 -4.94
N ALA A 364 4.31 -19.51 -4.36
CA ALA A 364 3.58 -18.30 -4.72
C ALA A 364 4.33 -17.01 -4.35
N ILE A 365 5.00 -17.00 -3.20
CA ILE A 365 5.86 -15.91 -2.74
C ILE A 365 7.10 -15.79 -3.66
N ASP A 366 7.77 -16.88 -3.98
CA ASP A 366 8.93 -16.86 -4.88
C ASP A 366 8.54 -16.40 -6.30
N ALA A 367 7.33 -16.74 -6.76
CA ALA A 367 6.83 -16.30 -8.07
C ALA A 367 6.74 -14.77 -8.22
N VAL A 368 6.59 -13.99 -7.13
CA VAL A 368 6.65 -12.50 -7.18
C VAL A 368 7.97 -12.03 -7.76
N ARG A 369 9.08 -12.74 -7.50
CA ARG A 369 10.39 -12.37 -8.01
C ARG A 369 10.37 -12.17 -9.53
N HIS A 370 9.57 -12.94 -10.26
CA HIS A 370 9.51 -12.88 -11.72
C HIS A 370 8.70 -11.70 -12.25
N THR A 371 7.92 -11.03 -11.40
CA THR A 371 7.22 -9.79 -11.78
C THR A 371 8.06 -8.55 -11.49
N LEU A 372 9.17 -8.69 -10.76
CA LEU A 372 10.03 -7.55 -10.40
C LEU A 372 10.96 -7.19 -11.56
N PRO A 373 10.97 -5.91 -12.01
CA PRO A 373 11.69 -5.49 -13.21
C PRO A 373 13.22 -5.58 -13.05
N ASN A 374 13.77 -5.21 -11.90
CA ASN A 374 15.22 -5.10 -11.73
C ASN A 374 15.83 -6.23 -10.87
N GLY A 375 17.11 -6.52 -11.10
CA GLY A 375 17.83 -7.62 -10.42
C GLY A 375 17.97 -7.43 -8.92
N ASN A 376 18.14 -6.18 -8.45
CA ASN A 376 18.31 -5.88 -7.04
C ASN A 376 17.03 -6.11 -6.24
N GLN A 377 15.87 -5.72 -6.78
CA GLN A 377 14.55 -6.02 -6.21
C GLN A 377 14.32 -7.53 -6.13
N ARG A 378 14.71 -8.27 -7.18
CA ARG A 378 14.62 -9.74 -7.19
C ARG A 378 15.48 -10.38 -6.11
N GLU A 379 16.73 -9.95 -5.99
CA GLU A 379 17.65 -10.46 -4.97
C GLU A 379 17.20 -10.09 -3.55
N HIS A 380 16.73 -8.85 -3.36
CA HIS A 380 16.23 -8.43 -2.07
C HIS A 380 14.96 -9.18 -1.66
N TRP A 381 13.98 -9.27 -2.57
CA TRP A 381 12.76 -10.06 -2.39
C TRP A 381 13.10 -11.52 -2.06
N HIS A 382 14.09 -12.07 -2.74
CA HIS A 382 14.58 -13.41 -2.45
C HIS A 382 15.05 -13.53 -1.01
N ARG A 383 16.06 -12.76 -0.62
CA ARG A 383 16.70 -12.90 0.69
C ARG A 383 15.73 -12.63 1.84
N THR A 384 14.86 -11.63 1.67
CA THR A 384 14.02 -11.13 2.77
C THR A 384 12.66 -11.80 2.86
N VAL A 385 12.10 -12.31 1.75
CA VAL A 385 10.73 -12.83 1.71
C VAL A 385 10.67 -14.26 1.21
N ALA A 386 11.20 -14.54 0.01
CA ALA A 386 11.03 -15.86 -0.61
C ALA A 386 11.91 -16.94 0.03
N GLU A 387 13.13 -16.62 0.44
CA GLU A 387 14.06 -17.56 1.05
C GLU A 387 13.57 -18.07 2.41
N PRO A 388 13.10 -17.22 3.35
CA PRO A 388 12.48 -17.70 4.59
C PRO A 388 11.29 -18.63 4.35
N ALA A 389 10.39 -18.27 3.42
CA ALA A 389 9.24 -19.10 3.07
C ALA A 389 9.67 -20.46 2.50
N MET A 390 10.65 -20.47 1.60
CA MET A 390 11.17 -21.71 1.03
C MET A 390 11.92 -22.56 2.06
N ARG A 391 12.65 -21.93 2.98
CA ARG A 391 13.33 -22.61 4.09
C ARG A 391 12.33 -23.36 4.97
N LEU A 392 11.21 -22.73 5.31
CA LEU A 392 10.13 -23.35 6.06
C LEU A 392 9.54 -24.56 5.29
N ALA A 393 9.30 -24.41 3.98
CA ALA A 393 8.85 -25.51 3.13
C ALA A 393 9.83 -26.70 3.15
N PHE A 394 11.14 -26.44 3.07
CA PHE A 394 12.17 -27.48 3.21
C PHE A 394 12.17 -28.13 4.59
N GLN A 395 12.05 -27.35 5.67
CA GLN A 395 12.02 -27.87 7.03
C GLN A 395 10.81 -28.79 7.26
N CYS A 396 9.63 -28.38 6.80
CA CYS A 396 8.42 -29.21 6.84
C CYS A 396 8.57 -30.48 5.99
N ALA A 397 9.08 -30.37 4.75
CA ALA A 397 9.29 -31.53 3.88
C ALA A 397 10.35 -32.51 4.44
N ALA A 398 11.41 -32.01 5.06
CA ALA A 398 12.43 -32.87 5.66
C ALA A 398 11.87 -33.68 6.84
N ARG A 399 10.94 -33.11 7.61
CA ARG A 399 10.29 -33.78 8.75
C ARG A 399 9.36 -34.92 8.34
N THR A 400 8.84 -34.94 7.11
CA THR A 400 8.00 -36.06 6.64
C THR A 400 8.81 -37.29 6.23
N GLY A 401 10.12 -37.13 6.02
CA GLY A 401 10.97 -38.17 5.44
C GLY A 401 10.72 -38.41 3.94
N ASP A 402 9.95 -37.55 3.28
CA ASP A 402 9.69 -37.63 1.83
C ASP A 402 10.89 -37.09 1.04
N GLY A 403 11.86 -37.98 0.79
CA GLY A 403 13.05 -37.65 0.00
C GLY A 403 12.73 -37.22 -1.43
N GLN A 404 11.60 -37.66 -2.01
CA GLN A 404 11.20 -37.25 -3.35
C GLN A 404 10.73 -35.79 -3.34
N LEU A 405 9.93 -35.39 -2.35
CA LEU A 405 9.50 -34.00 -2.21
C LEU A 405 10.68 -33.06 -1.96
N VAL A 406 11.64 -33.46 -1.14
CA VAL A 406 12.86 -32.66 -0.90
C VAL A 406 13.67 -32.52 -2.19
N ALA A 407 13.85 -33.60 -2.96
CA ALA A 407 14.52 -33.55 -4.26
C ALA A 407 13.77 -32.64 -5.25
N ASP A 408 12.45 -32.77 -5.34
CA ASP A 408 11.60 -31.92 -6.18
C ASP A 408 11.74 -30.43 -5.83
N LEU A 409 11.80 -30.09 -4.53
CA LEU A 409 12.03 -28.73 -4.06
C LEU A 409 13.43 -28.23 -4.43
N ILE A 410 14.47 -29.06 -4.33
CA ILE A 410 15.83 -28.73 -4.75
C ILE A 410 15.84 -28.42 -6.25
N ASP A 411 15.32 -29.32 -7.08
CA ASP A 411 15.30 -29.16 -8.54
C ASP A 411 14.50 -27.92 -8.95
N SER A 412 13.33 -27.73 -8.33
CA SER A 412 12.46 -26.56 -8.50
C SER A 412 13.17 -25.24 -8.21
N ARG A 413 14.06 -25.21 -7.20
CA ARG A 413 14.86 -24.05 -6.80
C ARG A 413 16.10 -23.86 -7.67
N CYS A 414 16.74 -24.95 -8.10
CA CYS A 414 17.92 -24.93 -8.95
C CYS A 414 17.59 -24.52 -10.39
N ALA A 415 16.36 -24.76 -10.87
CA ALA A 415 15.90 -24.34 -12.20
C ALA A 415 15.66 -22.82 -12.35
N GLY A 416 16.25 -22.01 -11.47
CA GLY A 416 16.14 -20.55 -11.48
C GLY A 416 16.85 -19.89 -12.67
N THR A 417 16.15 -18.93 -13.28
CA THR A 417 16.55 -18.04 -14.40
C THR A 417 16.75 -18.68 -15.79
N ALA A 418 15.64 -19.00 -16.47
CA ALA A 418 15.65 -19.08 -17.93
C ALA A 418 15.87 -17.66 -18.50
N LEU A 419 17.04 -17.42 -19.09
CA LEU A 419 17.32 -16.20 -19.85
C LEU A 419 16.56 -16.29 -21.19
N ASP A 420 15.62 -15.36 -21.43
CA ASP A 420 14.93 -15.26 -22.72
C ASP A 420 15.83 -14.55 -23.75
N VAL A 421 16.69 -15.34 -24.40
CA VAL A 421 17.68 -14.87 -25.37
C VAL A 421 17.04 -14.21 -26.58
N GLU A 422 15.78 -14.52 -26.92
CA GLU A 422 15.08 -13.92 -28.07
C GLU A 422 14.73 -12.44 -27.85
N SER A 423 14.81 -11.95 -26.60
CA SER A 423 14.57 -10.53 -26.25
C SER A 423 15.82 -9.64 -26.25
N VAL A 424 17.03 -10.21 -26.45
CA VAL A 424 18.30 -9.48 -26.33
C VAL A 424 18.93 -9.23 -27.72
N ILE A 425 18.64 -8.06 -28.29
CA ILE A 425 19.35 -7.46 -29.44
C ILE A 425 19.56 -5.98 -29.04
N GLU A 426 20.74 -5.35 -28.90
CA GLU A 426 22.15 -5.59 -29.29
C GLU A 426 23.10 -5.43 -28.07
N PRO A 427 24.32 -6.00 -28.11
CA PRO A 427 25.31 -5.83 -27.04
C PRO A 427 26.08 -4.52 -27.18
N ARG A 428 26.08 -3.69 -26.13
CA ARG A 428 27.18 -2.76 -25.86
C ARG A 428 28.10 -3.37 -24.82
N SER A 429 29.37 -3.52 -25.15
CA SER A 429 30.39 -4.04 -24.24
C SER A 429 30.50 -3.16 -23.00
N ALA A 430 30.19 -3.71 -21.83
CA ALA A 430 30.51 -3.13 -20.53
C ALA A 430 31.60 -3.96 -19.87
N THR A 431 32.72 -3.31 -19.56
CA THR A 431 33.80 -3.83 -18.72
C THR A 431 33.40 -3.73 -17.25
N LEU A 432 33.57 -4.81 -16.50
CA LEU A 432 33.39 -4.88 -15.05
C LEU A 432 34.67 -4.44 -14.34
N GLU A 433 34.58 -3.41 -13.49
CA GLU A 433 35.52 -3.24 -12.38
C GLU A 433 34.94 -3.94 -11.15
N PHE A 434 35.72 -4.85 -10.58
CA PHE A 434 35.37 -5.72 -9.46
C PHE A 434 35.97 -5.14 -8.17
N GLU A 435 35.15 -4.88 -7.15
CA GLU A 435 35.61 -4.87 -5.76
C GLU A 435 34.66 -5.71 -4.90
N LEU A 436 35.25 -6.65 -4.15
CA LEU A 436 34.59 -7.59 -3.25
C LEU A 436 34.20 -6.89 -1.94
N LEU A 437 32.99 -7.17 -1.45
CA LEU A 437 32.59 -6.90 -0.07
C LEU A 437 32.33 -8.22 0.67
N ASP A 438 32.85 -8.26 1.89
CA ASP A 438 32.92 -9.40 2.81
C ASP A 438 31.55 -9.88 3.35
N PRO A 439 31.48 -11.13 3.88
CA PRO A 439 30.23 -11.85 4.14
C PRO A 439 29.43 -11.34 5.36
N PRO A 440 28.14 -11.71 5.48
CA PRO A 440 27.21 -11.11 6.43
C PRO A 440 27.34 -11.69 7.84
N ALA A 441 27.05 -10.85 8.85
CA ALA A 441 26.82 -11.29 10.22
C ALA A 441 25.36 -11.69 10.42
N SER A 442 25.17 -12.77 11.20
CA SER A 442 23.90 -13.38 11.60
C SER A 442 23.08 -12.48 12.52
N ASP A 443 21.77 -12.37 12.29
CA ASP A 443 20.84 -11.98 13.36
C ASP A 443 19.48 -12.70 13.23
N ASP A 444 19.06 -13.22 14.38
CA ASP A 444 17.77 -13.87 14.66
C ASP A 444 16.70 -12.79 14.86
N SER A 445 15.83 -12.59 13.86
CA SER A 445 14.57 -11.88 14.06
C SER A 445 13.49 -12.46 13.14
N ALA A 446 12.39 -12.93 13.74
CA ALA A 446 11.23 -13.44 13.03
C ALA A 446 10.62 -12.37 12.10
N PRO A 447 10.15 -12.74 10.89
CA PRO A 447 9.78 -11.78 9.85
C PRO A 447 8.35 -11.28 10.07
N ALA A 448 8.18 -10.18 10.80
CA ALA A 448 6.93 -9.43 10.83
C ALA A 448 7.04 -8.21 9.90
N LEU A 449 6.28 -8.23 8.80
CA LEU A 449 5.83 -7.05 8.04
C LEU A 449 6.92 -6.02 7.66
N HIS A 450 7.84 -6.43 6.78
CA HIS A 450 8.71 -5.50 6.05
C HIS A 450 8.37 -5.51 4.55
N LEU A 451 7.26 -4.87 4.17
CA LEU A 451 6.93 -4.63 2.76
C LEU A 451 7.36 -3.25 2.25
N GLY A 452 8.23 -2.54 2.99
CA GLY A 452 8.48 -1.14 2.71
C GLY A 452 9.87 -0.63 2.99
N THR A 453 10.89 -1.31 2.46
CA THR A 453 12.28 -0.83 2.56
C THR A 453 13.09 -1.04 1.27
N ALA A 454 12.46 -1.37 0.14
CA ALA A 454 13.13 -2.02 -1.00
C ALA A 454 13.10 -1.25 -2.34
N LEU A 455 12.96 0.07 -2.33
CA LEU A 455 12.67 0.81 -3.57
C LEU A 455 13.48 2.14 -3.73
N ALA A 456 14.55 2.34 -2.95
CA ALA A 456 15.48 3.50 -3.06
C ALA A 456 16.39 3.46 -4.26
N ASP A 457 16.99 2.30 -4.52
CA ASP A 457 18.30 2.35 -5.15
C ASP A 457 18.29 2.18 -6.67
N VAL A 458 17.14 2.00 -7.32
CA VAL A 458 17.16 1.74 -8.77
C VAL A 458 15.90 2.22 -9.50
N ALA A 459 15.73 3.54 -9.59
CA ALA A 459 14.62 4.17 -10.30
C ALA A 459 14.92 4.57 -11.76
N ALA A 460 16.00 4.08 -12.36
CA ALA A 460 16.37 4.52 -13.71
C ALA A 460 16.85 3.41 -14.66
N ALA A 461 16.60 2.13 -14.37
CA ALA A 461 16.96 1.06 -15.30
C ALA A 461 15.70 0.33 -15.80
N ALA A 462 15.48 0.35 -17.11
CA ALA A 462 14.54 -0.54 -17.78
C ALA A 462 14.88 -1.98 -17.39
N GLY A 463 14.05 -2.57 -16.55
CA GLY A 463 14.27 -3.92 -16.03
C GLY A 463 14.11 -4.97 -17.13
N ILE A 464 14.97 -5.99 -17.13
CA ILE A 464 14.79 -7.18 -17.96
C ILE A 464 13.61 -7.96 -17.37
N ARG A 465 12.51 -8.07 -18.12
CA ARG A 465 11.38 -8.93 -17.75
C ARG A 465 11.86 -10.38 -17.78
N ILE A 466 11.56 -11.12 -16.72
CA ILE A 466 11.87 -12.54 -16.63
C ILE A 466 10.55 -13.30 -16.60
N ALA A 467 10.35 -14.24 -17.51
CA ALA A 467 9.19 -15.11 -17.45
C ALA A 467 9.18 -15.92 -16.13
N PRO A 468 8.02 -16.35 -15.62
CA PRO A 468 7.96 -17.35 -14.57
C PRO A 468 8.79 -18.59 -14.96
N PRO A 469 9.36 -19.31 -13.99
CA PRO A 469 10.17 -20.47 -14.31
C PRO A 469 9.28 -21.58 -14.92
N PRO A 470 9.81 -22.39 -15.85
CA PRO A 470 9.06 -23.47 -16.47
C PRO A 470 8.70 -24.56 -15.45
N ARG A 471 7.73 -25.40 -15.82
CA ARG A 471 7.46 -26.67 -15.14
C ARG A 471 8.61 -27.64 -15.44
N LEU A 472 9.09 -28.32 -14.41
CA LEU A 472 10.12 -29.35 -14.57
C LEU A 472 9.48 -30.72 -14.64
N SER A 473 10.05 -31.62 -15.42
CA SER A 473 9.64 -33.01 -15.46
C SER A 473 10.83 -33.95 -15.28
N ASP A 474 10.64 -34.98 -14.46
CA ASP A 474 11.56 -36.10 -14.32
C ASP A 474 10.80 -37.38 -14.67
N ARG A 475 11.31 -38.15 -15.64
CA ARG A 475 10.71 -39.40 -16.14
C ARG A 475 9.21 -39.29 -16.47
N GLY A 476 8.79 -38.15 -17.02
CA GLY A 476 7.40 -37.87 -17.41
C GLY A 476 6.47 -37.43 -16.27
N ARG A 477 6.98 -37.30 -15.04
CA ARG A 477 6.26 -36.72 -13.89
C ARG A 477 6.63 -35.25 -13.76
N ILE A 478 5.64 -34.36 -13.68
CA ILE A 478 5.89 -32.94 -13.40
C ILE A 478 6.20 -32.78 -11.91
N LEU A 479 7.36 -32.20 -11.59
CA LEU A 479 7.78 -31.93 -10.22
C LEU A 479 6.81 -30.95 -9.56
N LEU A 480 6.46 -31.22 -8.29
CA LEU A 480 5.55 -30.37 -7.49
C LEU A 480 4.19 -30.06 -8.14
N SER A 481 3.72 -30.87 -9.12
CA SER A 481 2.53 -30.55 -9.92
C SER A 481 1.28 -30.25 -9.08
N ASP A 482 1.05 -31.04 -8.03
CA ASP A 482 -0.09 -30.90 -7.15
C ASP A 482 0.01 -29.61 -6.31
N TYR A 483 1.20 -29.30 -5.78
CA TYR A 483 1.46 -28.07 -5.04
C TYR A 483 1.35 -26.81 -5.90
N ILE A 484 1.88 -26.86 -7.14
CA ILE A 484 1.76 -25.75 -8.09
C ILE A 484 0.28 -25.50 -8.41
N SER A 485 -0.47 -26.55 -8.77
CA SER A 485 -1.89 -26.42 -9.13
C SER A 485 -2.73 -25.93 -7.96
N HIS A 486 -2.47 -26.45 -6.75
CA HIS A 486 -3.13 -26.00 -5.53
C HIS A 486 -2.83 -24.53 -5.23
N ALA A 487 -1.57 -24.10 -5.35
CA ALA A 487 -1.17 -22.72 -5.11
C ALA A 487 -1.77 -21.75 -6.14
N GLU A 488 -1.79 -22.12 -7.42
CA GLU A 488 -2.41 -21.32 -8.49
C GLU A 488 -3.92 -21.14 -8.27
N GLN A 489 -4.61 -22.20 -7.84
CA GLN A 489 -6.04 -22.14 -7.49
C GLN A 489 -6.29 -21.34 -6.21
N ARG A 490 -5.50 -21.55 -5.17
CA ARG A 490 -5.69 -20.98 -3.83
C ARG A 490 -5.36 -19.48 -3.77
N TYR A 491 -4.38 -19.04 -4.55
CA TYR A 491 -3.93 -17.64 -4.56
C TYR A 491 -4.27 -16.88 -5.85
N GLY A 492 -4.92 -17.52 -6.83
CA GLY A 492 -5.37 -16.86 -8.05
C GLY A 492 -4.24 -16.27 -8.91
N ARG A 493 -3.01 -16.80 -8.81
CA ARG A 493 -1.85 -16.32 -9.60
C ARG A 493 -1.19 -17.45 -10.36
N LEU A 494 -0.55 -17.12 -11.48
CA LEU A 494 0.38 -18.02 -12.16
C LEU A 494 1.70 -18.11 -11.38
N ILE A 495 2.19 -19.34 -11.17
CA ILE A 495 3.43 -19.61 -10.43
C ILE A 495 4.52 -20.12 -11.37
N ARG A 496 4.14 -20.98 -12.32
CA ARG A 496 5.06 -21.54 -13.31
C ARG A 496 4.55 -21.27 -14.73
N ASP A 497 5.48 -21.09 -15.65
CA ASP A 497 5.19 -21.04 -17.08
C ASP A 497 4.65 -22.40 -17.55
N HIS A 498 3.81 -22.41 -18.58
CA HIS A 498 3.26 -23.62 -19.19
C HIS A 498 4.33 -24.48 -19.89
N ARG A 499 5.49 -23.91 -20.23
CA ARG A 499 6.63 -24.65 -20.78
C ARG A 499 7.08 -25.75 -19.80
N VAL A 500 7.33 -26.94 -20.35
CA VAL A 500 7.85 -28.09 -19.60
C VAL A 500 9.28 -28.38 -20.04
N ILE A 501 10.21 -28.41 -19.09
CA ILE A 501 11.61 -28.80 -19.29
C ILE A 501 11.85 -30.14 -18.62
N ALA A 502 12.43 -31.10 -19.34
CA ALA A 502 12.88 -32.36 -18.77
C ALA A 502 14.26 -32.20 -18.11
N LEU A 503 14.43 -32.75 -16.91
CA LEU A 503 15.69 -32.77 -16.15
C LEU A 503 16.69 -33.79 -16.70
#